data_AF-B5XDC0-F1
#
_entry.id   AF-B5XDC0-F1
#
_cell.length_a   1.000
_cell.length_b   1.000
_cell.length_c   1.000
_cell.angle_alpha   90.00
_cell.angle_beta   90.00
_cell.angle_gamma   90.00
#
_symmetry.space_group_name_H-M   'P 1'
#
loop_
_entity.id
_entity.type
_entity.pdbx_description
1 polymer ?
#
loop_
_entity_poly.entity_id
_entity_poly.type
_entity_poly.pdbx_seq_one_letter_code
_entity_poly.pdbx_strand_id
1 'polypeptide(L)'
;MDYETPKNQMPYPRIYVERTLALIKPDAIHQAEEIEDVILRSGFTILQKQKPVDPFTWLADWLVRNNPNKPQIFDGATGEDAA
;
A
#
# COMPACT_ATOMS: atom_id res chain seq x y z
N MET A 1 -20.77 -4.83 -38.91
CA MET A 1 -19.46 -5.17 -38.30
C MET A 1 -19.38 -4.57 -36.90
N ASP A 2 -20.42 -4.92 -36.18
CA ASP A 2 -20.63 -5.11 -34.77
C ASP A 2 -19.56 -6.09 -34.25
N TYR A 3 -18.40 -5.53 -33.92
CA TYR A 3 -17.39 -6.27 -33.16
C TYR A 3 -17.90 -6.43 -31.73
N GLU A 4 -18.71 -7.47 -31.47
CA GLU A 4 -19.00 -7.89 -30.11
C GLU A 4 -17.67 -8.28 -29.44
N THR A 5 -17.20 -7.42 -28.54
CA THR A 5 -16.05 -7.71 -27.68
C THR A 5 -16.36 -8.96 -26.86
N PRO A 6 -15.59 -10.05 -26.98
CA PRO A 6 -15.88 -11.27 -26.22
C PRO A 6 -15.74 -10.98 -24.72
N LYS A 7 -16.85 -11.14 -23.98
CA LYS A 7 -16.99 -11.00 -22.51
C LYS A 7 -16.22 -12.05 -21.70
N ASN A 8 -15.15 -12.63 -22.25
CA ASN A 8 -14.35 -13.62 -21.55
C ASN A 8 -13.05 -13.00 -21.04
N GLN A 9 -13.20 -11.94 -20.23
CA GLN A 9 -12.07 -11.35 -19.54
C GLN A 9 -11.78 -12.22 -18.33
N MET A 10 -10.82 -13.14 -18.47
CA MET A 10 -10.27 -13.82 -17.30
C MET A 10 -9.79 -12.73 -16.33
N PRO A 11 -10.25 -12.71 -15.07
CA PRO A 11 -9.77 -11.73 -14.13
C PRO A 11 -8.24 -11.87 -14.06
N TYR A 12 -7.53 -10.75 -14.26
CA TYR A 12 -6.08 -10.74 -14.15
C TYR A 12 -5.66 -11.47 -12.86
N PRO A 13 -4.58 -12.26 -12.89
CA PRO A 13 -4.12 -12.96 -11.71
C PRO A 13 -3.93 -11.96 -10.56
N ARG A 14 -4.81 -12.03 -9.57
CA ARG A 14 -4.81 -11.15 -8.41
C ARG A 14 -3.71 -11.64 -7.46
N ILE A 15 -2.51 -11.08 -7.61
CA ILE A 15 -1.41 -11.36 -6.70
C ILE A 15 -1.63 -10.54 -5.43
N TYR A 16 -1.96 -11.22 -4.33
CA TYR A 16 -2.01 -10.60 -3.01
C TYR A 16 -0.59 -10.49 -2.46
N VAL A 17 -0.10 -9.26 -2.34
CA VAL A 17 1.19 -8.97 -1.73
C VAL A 17 0.94 -8.62 -0.26
N GLU A 18 1.63 -9.31 0.64
CA GLU A 18 1.59 -8.98 2.07
C GLU A 18 2.22 -7.61 2.32
N ARG A 19 1.60 -6.82 3.19
CA ARG A 19 2.05 -5.47 3.55
C ARG A 19 1.93 -5.28 5.04
N THR A 20 2.88 -4.56 5.62
CA THR A 20 2.91 -4.24 7.05
C THR A 20 3.19 -2.75 7.26
N LEU A 21 2.68 -2.19 8.36
CA LEU A 21 3.04 -0.86 8.81
C LEU A 21 4.21 -0.95 9.79
N ALA A 22 5.36 -0.39 9.42
CA ALA A 22 6.48 -0.21 10.33
C ALA A 22 6.38 1.17 11.01
N LEU A 23 6.40 1.20 12.34
CA LEU A 23 6.42 2.42 13.13
C LEU A 23 7.76 2.56 13.85
N ILE A 24 8.41 3.70 13.69
CA ILE A 24 9.62 4.04 14.44
C ILE A 24 9.19 4.80 15.69
N LYS A 25 9.64 4.32 16.86
CA LYS A 25 9.36 5.01 18.12
C LYS A 25 10.08 6.36 18.18
N PRO A 26 9.54 7.36 18.91
CA PRO A 26 10.10 8.71 18.92
C PRO A 26 11.57 8.78 19.39
N ASP A 27 11.96 7.95 20.34
CA ASP A 27 13.33 7.84 20.88
C ASP A 27 14.33 7.28 19.85
N ALA A 28 13.86 6.45 18.92
CA ALA A 28 14.66 5.83 17.87
C ALA A 28 14.66 6.62 16.55
N ILE A 29 13.96 7.76 16.45
CA ILE A 29 13.80 8.48 15.18
C ILE A 29 15.13 8.98 14.59
N HIS A 30 16.12 9.20 15.44
CA HIS A 30 17.47 9.61 15.03
C HIS A 30 18.22 8.51 14.27
N GLN A 31 17.78 7.25 14.40
CA GLN A 31 18.34 6.08 13.72
C GLN A 31 17.49 5.67 12.49
N ALA A 32 16.58 6.53 12.03
CA ALA A 32 15.61 6.15 10.99
C ALA A 32 16.27 5.66 9.68
N GLU A 33 17.40 6.24 9.29
CA GLU A 33 18.15 5.84 8.10
C GLU A 33 18.75 4.43 8.24
N GLU A 34 19.32 4.10 9.41
CA GLU A 34 19.87 2.77 9.68
C GLU A 34 18.75 1.71 9.75
N ILE A 35 17.62 2.05 10.36
CA ILE A 35 16.43 1.19 10.39
C ILE A 35 15.92 0.93 8.97
N GLU A 36 15.88 1.95 8.11
CA GLU A 36 15.48 1.85 6.71
C GLU A 36 16.43 0.94 5.92
N ASP A 37 17.75 1.10 6.09
CA ASP A 37 18.75 0.25 5.47
C ASP A 37 18.58 -1.23 5.88
N VAL A 38 18.37 -1.50 7.16
CA VAL A 38 18.12 -2.86 7.66
C VAL A 38 16.87 -3.47 7.02
N ILE A 39 15.78 -2.70 6.88
CA ILE A 39 14.54 -3.17 6.23
C ILE A 39 14.80 -3.54 4.77
N LEU A 40 15.47 -2.66 4.02
CA LEU A 40 15.76 -2.88 2.60
C LEU A 40 16.71 -4.07 2.39
N ARG A 41 17.77 -4.16 3.20
CA ARG A 41 18.75 -5.26 3.14
C ARG A 41 18.17 -6.61 3.57
N SER A 42 17.11 -6.60 4.36
CA SER A 42 16.35 -7.81 4.72
C SER A 42 15.43 -8.30 3.60
N GLY A 43 15.38 -7.60 2.45
CA GLY A 43 14.59 -7.99 1.28
C GLY A 43 13.16 -7.46 1.29
N PHE A 44 12.83 -6.52 2.17
CA PHE A 44 11.53 -5.84 2.13
C PHE A 44 11.57 -4.64 1.18
N THR A 45 10.41 -4.33 0.60
CA THR A 45 10.21 -3.13 -0.21
C THR A 45 9.42 -2.10 0.59
N ILE A 46 9.94 -0.87 0.67
CA ILE A 46 9.23 0.25 1.31
C ILE A 46 8.34 0.92 0.27
N LEU A 47 7.02 0.78 0.43
CA LEU A 47 6.04 1.37 -0.48
C LEU A 47 5.80 2.86 -0.19
N GLN A 48 5.92 3.28 1.07
CA GLN A 48 5.63 4.65 1.50
C GLN A 48 6.38 4.98 2.79
N LYS A 49 6.88 6.21 2.89
CA LYS A 49 7.54 6.77 4.09
C LYS A 49 6.90 8.11 4.46
N GLN A 50 6.50 8.27 5.73
CA GLN A 50 5.83 9.48 6.24
C GLN A 50 6.40 9.86 7.61
N LYS A 51 6.56 11.17 7.85
CA LYS A 51 6.84 11.75 9.18
C LYS A 51 5.75 12.78 9.48
N PRO A 52 4.57 12.34 9.97
CA PRO A 52 3.44 13.23 10.20
C PRO A 52 3.73 14.24 11.32
N VAL A 53 3.12 15.42 11.21
CA VAL A 53 3.18 16.48 12.25
C VAL A 53 2.50 16.00 13.53
N ASP A 54 1.36 15.31 13.38
CA ASP A 54 0.65 14.63 14.47
C ASP A 54 0.61 13.11 14.22
N PRO A 55 1.52 12.34 14.85
CA PRO A 55 1.61 10.90 14.64
C PRO A 55 0.39 10.11 15.11
N PHE A 56 -0.32 10.56 16.13
CA PHE A 56 -1.44 9.81 16.70
C PHE A 56 -2.67 9.92 15.82
N THR A 57 -3.02 11.15 15.40
CA THR A 57 -4.12 11.38 14.48
C THR A 57 -3.86 10.70 13.14
N TRP A 58 -2.64 10.81 12.61
CA TRP A 58 -2.27 10.14 11.37
C TRP A 58 -2.38 8.61 11.48
N LEU A 59 -1.93 8.03 12.59
CA LEU A 59 -2.01 6.58 12.80
C LEU A 59 -3.46 6.12 12.90
N ALA A 60 -4.32 6.86 13.60
CA ALA A 60 -5.74 6.55 13.70
C ALA A 60 -6.41 6.52 12.32
N ASP A 61 -6.19 7.56 11.50
CA ASP A 61 -6.70 7.62 10.12
C ASP A 61 -6.15 6.49 9.26
N TRP A 62 -4.85 6.19 9.38
CA TRP A 62 -4.21 5.13 8.60
C TRP A 62 -4.83 3.77 8.91
N LEU A 63 -5.05 3.45 10.19
CA LEU A 63 -5.61 2.17 10.63
C LEU A 63 -7.05 1.97 10.12
N VAL A 64 -7.85 3.04 10.09
CA VAL A 64 -9.22 3.00 9.54
C VAL A 64 -9.18 2.70 8.03
N ARG A 65 -8.22 3.28 7.30
CA ARG A 65 -8.08 3.12 5.83
C ARG A 65 -7.46 1.79 5.41
N ASN A 66 -6.56 1.23 6.23
CA ASN A 66 -5.77 0.03 5.92
C ASN A 66 -6.15 -1.15 6.81
N ASN A 67 -7.45 -1.43 6.90
CA ASN A 67 -7.98 -2.52 7.70
C ASN A 67 -7.67 -3.88 7.05
N PRO A 68 -6.91 -4.79 7.71
CA PRO A 68 -6.60 -6.11 7.16
C PRO A 68 -7.83 -6.98 6.89
N ASN A 69 -8.92 -6.76 7.63
CA ASN A 69 -10.19 -7.48 7.45
C ASN A 69 -11.03 -6.94 6.28
N LYS A 70 -10.62 -5.82 5.68
CA LYS A 70 -11.25 -5.22 4.50
C LYS A 70 -10.17 -4.80 3.50
N PRO A 71 -9.45 -5.76 2.90
CA PRO A 71 -8.34 -5.45 2.00
C PRO A 71 -8.84 -4.69 0.77
N GLN A 72 -8.11 -3.66 0.35
CA GLN A 72 -8.37 -2.96 -0.89
C GLN A 72 -7.78 -3.76 -2.04
N ILE A 73 -8.64 -4.40 -2.83
CA ILE A 73 -8.23 -5.14 -4.02
C ILE A 73 -8.08 -4.12 -5.16
N PHE A 74 -6.89 -4.02 -5.74
CA PHE A 74 -6.71 -3.25 -6.96
C PHE A 74 -7.25 -4.07 -8.13
N ASP A 75 -8.53 -3.86 -8.46
CA ASP A 75 -9.12 -4.38 -9.69
C ASP A 75 -8.73 -3.41 -10.81
N GLY A 76 -7.79 -3.80 -11.67
CA GLY A 76 -7.30 -3.00 -12.80
C GLY A 76 -8.33 -2.73 -13.89
N ALA A 77 -9.60 -2.54 -13.54
CA ALA A 77 -10.75 -2.32 -14.40
C ALA A 77 -11.36 -0.92 -14.25
N THR A 78 -10.61 0.06 -13.72
CA THR A 78 -10.96 1.49 -13.85
C THR A 78 -9.88 2.18 -14.65
N GLY A 79 -9.81 1.83 -15.92
CA GLY A 79 -9.49 2.79 -16.97
C GLY A 79 -10.81 3.40 -17.44
N GLU A 80 -11.24 4.48 -16.79
CA GLU A 80 -12.23 5.43 -17.32
C GLU A 80 -11.97 6.79 -16.66
N ASP A 81 -11.05 7.52 -17.32
CA ASP A 81 -11.09 8.93 -17.70
C ASP A 81 -11.58 10.02 -16.73
N ALA A 82 -10.70 11.01 -16.49
CA ALA A 82 -10.95 12.47 -16.45
C ALA A 82 -9.61 13.17 -16.07
N ALA A 83 -9.08 14.19 -16.73
CA ALA A 83 -9.47 15.05 -17.85
C ALA A 83 -8.19 15.65 -18.48
#